data_AF-A0A429X7M7-F1
#
_entry.id   AF-A0A429X7M7-F1
#
_cell.length_a   1.000
_cell.length_b   1.000
_cell.length_c   1.000
_cell.angle_alpha   90.00
_cell.angle_beta   90.00
_cell.angle_gamma   90.00
#
_symmetry.space_group_name_H-M   'P 1'
#
loop_
_entity.id
_entity.type
_entity.pdbx_description
1 polymer ?
#
loop_
_entity_poly.entity_id
_entity_poly.type
_entity_poly.pdbx_seq_one_letter_code
_entity_poly.pdbx_strand_id
1 'polypeptide(L)'
;MNNMMQEMVDWIEDHLFEDFSLERLGNDMGYSPYYCSFKFHQVTGISIKRYMSLRKIYLASIELKETNNKIIDIAFKYGFLSQEAFSRAFKTTFGISPNAFRKFPQPLQTYVKLNLNGIKDGFMMDISQKLIIGALQNKIYEQFDQDILNILNGQAMYEEFSKHQLMEKSDYVPFNEAMCSNDTCVSIFSDEFKKMRASGHQVSIRDYETVTVTPLKPLFENKYKCIVLWFGDDMFCQMNLLTVLAFLEQEGYQGKVFFHMIKDMSYEVEETEDILLGGYKEIYQQVLIHHRLPEAKLMPVMYQGIKLYLEYLKEDNEITAYIKKHVGKPLDELLKQLFHLFPQYGLGDLQYIKMIETIKKA
;
A
#
# COMPACT_ATOMS: atom_id res chain seq x y z
N MET A 1 -4.38 -9.44 21.05
CA MET A 1 -3.97 -8.02 20.88
C MET A 1 -4.53 -7.45 19.56
N ASN A 2 -5.82 -7.70 19.23
CA ASN A 2 -6.42 -7.35 17.93
C ASN A 2 -7.82 -6.67 18.03
N ASN A 3 -8.27 -6.27 19.23
CA ASN A 3 -9.66 -5.83 19.45
C ASN A 3 -9.97 -4.46 18.83
N MET A 4 -9.03 -3.51 18.95
CA MET A 4 -9.22 -2.13 18.48
C MET A 4 -9.43 -2.04 16.97
N MET A 5 -8.68 -2.81 16.18
CA MET A 5 -8.81 -2.76 14.73
C MET A 5 -10.12 -3.39 14.26
N GLN A 6 -10.58 -4.45 14.92
CA GLN A 6 -11.90 -5.00 14.62
C GLN A 6 -13.01 -4.04 15.00
N GLU A 7 -12.92 -3.43 16.18
CA GLU A 7 -13.86 -2.39 16.63
C GLU A 7 -13.91 -1.21 15.63
N MET A 8 -12.75 -0.81 15.09
CA MET A 8 -12.66 0.25 14.08
C MET A 8 -13.32 -0.15 12.76
N VAL A 9 -13.09 -1.37 12.29
CA VAL A 9 -13.73 -1.89 11.08
C VAL A 9 -15.24 -2.02 11.28
N ASP A 10 -15.68 -2.60 12.40
CA ASP A 10 -17.09 -2.75 12.73
C ASP A 10 -17.77 -1.39 12.74
N TRP A 11 -17.15 -0.41 13.39
CA TRP A 11 -17.61 0.96 13.38
C TRP A 11 -17.70 1.52 11.95
N ILE A 12 -16.66 1.36 11.12
CA ILE A 12 -16.68 1.84 9.73
C ILE A 12 -17.80 1.20 8.91
N GLU A 13 -18.05 -0.09 9.12
CA GLU A 13 -19.10 -0.85 8.43
C GLU A 13 -20.50 -0.38 8.82
N ASP A 14 -20.73 -0.17 10.12
CA ASP A 14 -22.00 0.33 10.66
C ASP A 14 -22.28 1.76 10.16
N HIS A 15 -21.23 2.53 9.85
CA HIS A 15 -21.31 3.91 9.39
C HIS A 15 -21.03 4.07 7.88
N LEU A 16 -21.06 2.98 7.11
CA LEU A 16 -20.69 3.00 5.68
C LEU A 16 -21.48 4.05 4.90
N PHE A 17 -22.78 4.17 5.16
CA PHE A 17 -23.69 5.02 4.39
C PHE A 17 -23.91 6.41 4.99
N GLU A 18 -23.23 6.71 6.09
CA GLU A 18 -23.31 8.00 6.76
C GLU A 18 -22.19 8.94 6.29
N ASP A 19 -22.29 10.21 6.68
CA ASP A 19 -21.20 11.17 6.54
C ASP A 19 -20.06 10.77 7.49
N PHE A 20 -19.09 10.04 6.93
CA PHE A 20 -17.91 9.60 7.66
C PHE A 20 -17.01 10.79 7.98
N SER A 21 -16.71 10.96 9.27
CA SER A 21 -15.63 11.81 9.73
C SER A 21 -14.66 11.01 10.59
N LEU A 22 -13.39 11.29 10.35
CA LEU A 22 -12.29 10.67 11.08
C LEU A 22 -12.28 11.13 12.55
N GLU A 23 -12.80 12.34 12.81
CA GLU A 23 -13.07 12.86 14.15
C GLU A 23 -14.10 12.01 14.91
N ARG A 24 -15.21 11.65 14.26
CA ARG A 24 -16.24 10.82 14.87
C ARG A 24 -15.71 9.42 15.15
N LEU A 25 -14.96 8.84 14.20
CA LEU A 25 -14.28 7.57 14.43
C LEU A 25 -13.31 7.65 15.61
N GLY A 26 -12.46 8.68 15.67
CA GLY A 26 -11.51 8.85 16.77
C GLY A 26 -12.20 8.98 18.14
N ASN A 27 -13.22 9.83 18.21
CA ASN A 27 -14.01 10.04 19.43
C ASN A 27 -14.67 8.75 19.92
N ASP A 28 -15.31 8.00 19.02
CA ASP A 28 -16.05 6.78 19.37
C ASP A 28 -15.09 5.62 19.72
N MET A 29 -13.90 5.59 19.11
CA MET A 29 -12.86 4.61 19.43
C MET A 29 -12.03 4.99 20.66
N GLY A 30 -12.13 6.23 21.16
CA GLY A 30 -11.33 6.73 22.29
C GLY A 30 -9.86 7.02 21.92
N TYR A 31 -9.57 7.24 20.64
CA TYR A 31 -8.22 7.52 20.13
C TYR A 31 -8.20 8.80 19.28
N SER A 32 -7.00 9.32 19.02
CA SER A 32 -6.90 10.44 18.09
C SER A 32 -7.33 9.98 16.69
N PRO A 33 -8.01 10.84 15.91
CA PRO A 33 -8.33 10.57 14.50
C PRO A 33 -7.10 10.13 13.72
N TYR A 34 -5.98 10.81 13.95
CA TYR A 34 -4.66 10.44 13.43
C TYR A 34 -4.29 8.98 13.70
N TYR A 35 -4.39 8.54 14.96
CA TYR A 35 -4.03 7.19 15.33
C TYR A 35 -4.96 6.16 14.70
N CYS A 36 -6.26 6.46 14.59
CA CYS A 36 -7.21 5.58 13.90
C CYS A 36 -6.85 5.40 12.41
N SER A 37 -6.63 6.49 11.66
CA SER A 37 -6.29 6.36 10.24
C SER A 37 -4.91 5.75 10.01
N PHE A 38 -3.90 6.21 10.78
CA PHE A 38 -2.57 5.64 10.73
C PHE A 38 -2.60 4.13 10.97
N LYS A 39 -3.27 3.70 12.04
CA LYS A 39 -3.36 2.30 12.40
C LYS A 39 -4.14 1.51 11.36
N PHE A 40 -5.23 2.07 10.83
CA PHE A 40 -5.99 1.44 9.76
C PHE A 40 -5.17 1.27 8.48
N HIS A 41 -4.48 2.32 8.04
CA HIS A 41 -3.66 2.27 6.83
C HIS A 41 -2.45 1.36 6.99
N GLN A 42 -1.79 1.42 8.16
CA GLN A 42 -0.70 0.53 8.52
C GLN A 42 -1.12 -0.95 8.46
N VAL A 43 -2.32 -1.27 8.93
CA VAL A 43 -2.84 -2.65 8.99
C VAL A 43 -3.42 -3.10 7.65
N THR A 44 -4.12 -2.24 6.91
CA THR A 44 -4.90 -2.62 5.72
C THR A 44 -4.24 -2.26 4.39
N GLY A 45 -3.19 -1.45 4.38
CA GLY A 45 -2.49 -1.00 3.17
C GLY A 45 -3.29 -0.01 2.33
N ILE A 46 -4.52 0.31 2.73
CA ILE A 46 -5.42 1.23 2.05
C ILE A 46 -5.99 2.23 3.05
N SER A 47 -6.40 3.41 2.60
CA SER A 47 -7.05 4.37 3.49
C SER A 47 -8.45 3.88 3.89
N ILE A 48 -8.95 4.30 5.06
CA ILE A 48 -10.34 4.04 5.50
C ILE A 48 -11.34 4.42 4.40
N LYS A 49 -11.08 5.54 3.73
CA LYS A 49 -11.93 6.06 2.65
C LYS A 49 -11.93 5.16 1.42
N ARG A 50 -10.76 4.65 1.05
CA ARG A 50 -10.62 3.68 -0.04
C ARG A 50 -11.34 2.39 0.32
N TYR A 51 -11.17 1.89 1.54
CA TYR A 51 -11.89 0.75 2.07
C TYR A 51 -13.41 0.94 1.97
N MET A 52 -13.95 2.03 2.51
CA MET A 52 -15.38 2.35 2.44
C MET A 52 -15.89 2.43 0.99
N SER A 53 -15.11 3.03 0.09
CA SER A 53 -15.48 3.12 -1.34
C SER A 53 -15.55 1.74 -1.99
N LEU A 54 -14.58 0.86 -1.71
CA LEU A 54 -14.57 -0.51 -2.23
C LEU A 54 -15.73 -1.32 -1.67
N ARG A 55 -16.03 -1.17 -0.37
CA ARG A 55 -17.19 -1.79 0.28
C ARG A 55 -18.51 -1.35 -0.33
N LYS A 56 -18.70 -0.05 -0.56
CA LYS A 56 -19.90 0.50 -1.22
C LYS A 56 -20.07 -0.05 -2.63
N ILE A 57 -19.01 -0.07 -3.42
CA ILE A 57 -19.02 -0.58 -4.80
C ILE A 57 -19.35 -2.09 -4.84
N TYR A 58 -18.79 -2.85 -3.90
CA TYR A 58 -19.07 -4.27 -3.78
C TYR A 58 -20.52 -4.55 -3.35
N LEU A 59 -21.03 -3.86 -2.33
CA LEU A 59 -22.43 -4.00 -1.94
C LEU A 59 -23.38 -3.58 -3.06
N ALA A 60 -23.04 -2.53 -3.81
CA ALA A 60 -23.78 -2.15 -5.02
C ALA A 60 -23.76 -3.24 -6.09
N SER A 61 -22.67 -3.99 -6.21
CA SER A 61 -22.60 -5.14 -7.13
C SER A 61 -23.54 -6.27 -6.73
N ILE A 62 -23.68 -6.54 -5.42
CA ILE A 62 -24.65 -7.53 -4.92
C ILE A 62 -26.06 -7.08 -5.29
N GLU A 63 -26.41 -5.82 -5.02
CA GLU A 63 -27.75 -5.30 -5.37
C GLU A 63 -27.99 -5.25 -6.88
N LEU A 64 -26.98 -4.95 -7.68
CA LEU A 64 -27.07 -4.99 -9.15
C LEU A 64 -27.39 -6.40 -9.68
N LYS A 65 -26.88 -7.43 -9.00
CA LYS A 65 -27.08 -8.85 -9.34
C LYS A 65 -28.43 -9.38 -8.84
N GLU A 66 -28.83 -8.98 -7.64
CA GLU A 66 -30.02 -9.53 -6.97
C GLU A 66 -31.31 -8.76 -7.32
N THR A 67 -31.19 -7.54 -7.86
CA THR A 67 -32.35 -6.67 -8.11
C THR A 67 -32.36 -6.06 -9.51
N ASN A 68 -33.55 -5.64 -9.93
CA ASN A 68 -33.77 -4.86 -11.15
C ASN A 68 -33.84 -3.34 -10.91
N ASN A 69 -33.38 -2.85 -9.75
CA ASN A 69 -33.36 -1.42 -9.43
C ASN A 69 -32.59 -0.63 -10.48
N LYS A 70 -32.97 0.62 -10.77
CA LYS A 70 -32.24 1.39 -11.80
C LYS A 70 -30.81 1.62 -11.31
N ILE A 71 -29.85 1.57 -12.24
CA ILE A 71 -28.42 1.73 -11.93
C ILE A 71 -28.17 3.09 -11.24
N ILE A 72 -28.90 4.13 -11.63
CA ILE A 72 -28.85 5.45 -10.99
C ILE A 72 -29.37 5.42 -9.54
N ASP A 73 -30.42 4.66 -9.24
CA ASP A 73 -30.97 4.55 -7.88
C ASP A 73 -30.00 3.80 -6.96
N ILE A 74 -29.38 2.73 -7.48
CA ILE A 74 -28.30 2.01 -6.82
C ILE A 74 -27.12 2.96 -6.60
N ALA A 75 -26.69 3.71 -7.62
CA ALA A 75 -25.59 4.67 -7.49
C ALA A 75 -25.83 5.65 -6.33
N PHE A 76 -27.02 6.26 -6.26
CA PHE A 76 -27.36 7.19 -5.18
C PHE A 76 -27.41 6.51 -3.81
N LYS A 77 -28.02 5.31 -3.72
CA LYS A 77 -28.08 4.53 -2.47
C LYS A 77 -26.69 4.24 -1.91
N TYR A 78 -25.72 3.97 -2.77
CA TYR A 78 -24.33 3.69 -2.39
C TYR A 78 -23.44 4.95 -2.34
N GLY A 79 -24.03 6.15 -2.29
CA GLY A 79 -23.33 7.40 -2.02
C GLY A 79 -22.59 8.02 -3.21
N PHE A 80 -22.95 7.64 -4.45
CA PHE A 80 -22.42 8.27 -5.66
C PHE A 80 -23.28 9.45 -6.08
N LEU A 81 -22.65 10.56 -6.46
CA LEU A 81 -23.34 11.79 -6.89
C LEU A 81 -23.93 11.68 -8.30
N SER A 82 -23.55 10.67 -9.08
CA SER A 82 -24.15 10.41 -10.39
C SER A 82 -23.94 8.96 -10.85
N GLN A 83 -24.75 8.53 -11.83
CA GLN A 83 -24.61 7.21 -12.46
C GLN A 83 -23.27 7.07 -13.19
N GLU A 84 -22.72 8.14 -13.76
CA GLU A 84 -21.44 8.16 -14.46
C GLU A 84 -20.28 8.02 -13.48
N ALA A 85 -20.36 8.68 -12.32
CA ALA A 85 -19.39 8.50 -11.24
C ALA A 85 -19.37 7.05 -10.76
N PHE A 86 -20.55 6.47 -10.53
CA PHE A 86 -20.69 5.06 -10.17
C PHE A 86 -20.16 4.13 -11.26
N SER A 87 -20.53 4.35 -12.52
CA SER A 87 -20.13 3.47 -13.63
C SER A 87 -18.64 3.50 -13.89
N ARG A 88 -17.99 4.66 -13.75
CA ARG A 88 -16.53 4.77 -13.81
C ARG A 88 -15.88 4.02 -12.66
N ALA A 89 -16.31 4.29 -11.43
CA ALA A 89 -15.74 3.62 -10.26
C ALA A 89 -15.93 2.10 -10.32
N PHE A 90 -17.12 1.62 -10.70
CA PHE A 90 -17.43 0.20 -10.88
C PHE A 90 -16.57 -0.43 -11.97
N LYS A 91 -16.38 0.24 -13.11
CA LYS A 91 -15.51 -0.25 -14.20
C LYS A 91 -14.03 -0.23 -13.80
N THR A 92 -13.58 0.78 -13.07
CA THR A 92 -12.20 0.84 -12.55
C THR A 92 -11.95 -0.28 -11.54
N THR A 93 -12.94 -0.59 -10.70
CA THR A 93 -12.81 -1.62 -9.65
C THR A 93 -12.95 -3.04 -10.20
N PHE A 94 -13.86 -3.29 -11.16
CA PHE A 94 -14.22 -4.64 -11.61
C PHE A 94 -13.89 -4.92 -13.08
N GLY A 95 -13.30 -3.97 -13.81
CA GLY A 95 -12.98 -4.10 -15.24
C GLY A 95 -14.19 -4.03 -16.18
N ILE A 96 -15.42 -4.13 -15.67
CA ILE A 96 -16.66 -4.17 -16.45
C ILE A 96 -17.66 -3.09 -16.01
N SER A 97 -18.54 -2.64 -16.90
CA SER A 97 -19.56 -1.64 -16.54
C SER A 97 -20.70 -2.26 -15.72
N PRO A 98 -21.41 -1.49 -14.87
CA PRO A 98 -22.57 -1.98 -14.11
C PRO A 98 -23.65 -2.63 -14.98
N ASN A 99 -23.91 -2.05 -16.16
CA ASN A 99 -24.92 -2.55 -17.09
C ASN A 99 -24.48 -3.87 -17.75
N ALA A 100 -23.19 -3.97 -18.11
CA ALA A 100 -22.62 -5.22 -18.62
C ALA A 100 -22.67 -6.33 -17.55
N PHE A 101 -22.29 -5.99 -16.32
CA PHE A 101 -22.33 -6.91 -15.18
C PHE A 101 -23.75 -7.41 -14.89
N ARG A 102 -24.77 -6.55 -14.95
CA ARG A 102 -26.16 -6.97 -14.78
C ARG A 102 -26.63 -7.95 -15.85
N LYS A 103 -26.24 -7.74 -17.11
CA LYS A 103 -26.65 -8.61 -18.23
C LYS A 103 -25.92 -9.95 -18.20
N PHE A 104 -24.65 -9.93 -17.80
CA PHE A 104 -23.79 -11.11 -17.76
C PHE A 104 -23.02 -11.10 -16.43
N PRO A 105 -23.64 -11.57 -15.34
CA PRO A 105 -22.99 -11.61 -14.04
C PRO A 105 -21.77 -12.52 -14.11
N GLN A 106 -20.59 -11.96 -13.84
CA GLN A 106 -19.35 -12.71 -13.72
C GLN A 106 -18.91 -12.74 -12.25
N PRO A 107 -18.07 -13.70 -11.83
CA PRO A 107 -17.43 -13.62 -10.53
C PRO A 107 -16.69 -12.28 -10.43
N LEU A 108 -16.98 -11.49 -9.39
CA LEU A 108 -16.30 -10.22 -9.12
C LEU A 108 -15.25 -10.40 -8.02
N GLN A 109 -14.25 -9.53 -8.01
CA GLN A 109 -13.35 -9.42 -6.86
C GLN A 109 -14.16 -9.03 -5.62
N THR A 110 -14.04 -9.81 -4.55
CA THR A 110 -14.90 -9.68 -3.38
C THR A 110 -14.29 -8.74 -2.36
N TYR A 111 -14.91 -7.58 -2.14
CA TYR A 111 -14.51 -6.67 -1.06
C TYR A 111 -15.43 -6.92 0.15
N VAL A 112 -15.28 -8.03 0.87
CA VAL A 112 -16.07 -8.35 2.08
C VAL A 112 -15.64 -7.44 3.24
N LYS A 113 -16.53 -7.25 4.23
CA LYS A 113 -16.22 -6.64 5.52
C LYS A 113 -14.94 -7.25 6.10
N LEU A 114 -14.01 -6.42 6.56
CA LEU A 114 -12.82 -6.90 7.26
C LEU A 114 -13.26 -7.59 8.59
N ASN A 115 -12.75 -8.79 8.86
CA ASN A 115 -12.99 -9.49 10.11
C ASN A 115 -11.68 -10.05 10.67
N LEU A 116 -11.29 -9.53 11.83
CA LEU A 116 -10.03 -9.66 12.54
C LEU A 116 -10.21 -10.39 13.89
N ASN A 117 -11.46 -10.60 14.33
CA ASN A 117 -11.81 -11.36 15.56
C ASN A 117 -12.03 -12.86 15.31
N GLY A 118 -11.89 -13.29 14.06
CA GLY A 118 -11.99 -14.66 13.62
C GLY A 118 -11.97 -14.60 12.11
N ILE A 119 -10.78 -14.70 11.54
CA ILE A 119 -10.49 -14.49 10.12
C ILE A 119 -11.29 -15.52 9.28
N LYS A 120 -12.54 -15.18 8.98
CA LYS A 120 -13.41 -15.78 7.98
C LYS A 120 -13.99 -14.61 7.20
N ASP A 121 -13.58 -14.53 5.94
CA ASP A 121 -14.02 -13.61 4.89
C ASP A 121 -13.56 -12.15 5.05
N GLY A 122 -12.65 -11.70 4.19
CA GLY A 122 -12.24 -10.30 4.14
C GLY A 122 -10.84 -10.13 3.58
N PHE A 123 -10.77 -10.24 2.26
CA PHE A 123 -9.68 -10.09 1.29
C PHE A 123 -9.80 -11.27 0.33
N MET A 124 -10.18 -10.98 -0.91
CA MET A 124 -9.94 -11.90 -2.01
C MET A 124 -8.95 -11.20 -2.94
N MET A 125 -7.68 -11.55 -2.83
CA MET A 125 -6.92 -11.86 -4.03
C MET A 125 -7.82 -12.78 -4.90
N ASP A 126 -8.08 -12.40 -6.14
CA ASP A 126 -8.83 -13.25 -7.06
C ASP A 126 -8.21 -14.66 -7.03
N ILE A 127 -9.03 -15.71 -7.14
CA ILE A 127 -8.54 -17.09 -7.21
C ILE A 127 -7.50 -17.21 -8.34
N SER A 128 -7.69 -16.47 -9.43
CA SER A 128 -6.71 -16.35 -10.52
C SER A 128 -5.35 -15.83 -10.04
N GLN A 129 -5.32 -14.81 -9.18
CA GLN A 129 -4.10 -14.25 -8.60
C GLN A 129 -3.47 -15.21 -7.60
N LYS A 130 -4.25 -15.94 -6.80
CA LYS A 130 -3.71 -16.98 -5.90
C LYS A 130 -3.01 -18.09 -6.68
N LEU A 131 -3.60 -18.49 -7.81
CA LEU A 131 -3.00 -19.45 -8.72
C LEU A 131 -1.72 -18.89 -9.36
N ILE A 132 -1.68 -17.61 -9.73
CA ILE A 132 -0.48 -16.95 -10.26
C ILE A 132 0.63 -16.87 -9.21
N ILE A 133 0.33 -16.38 -8.00
CA ILE A 133 1.31 -16.29 -6.91
C ILE A 133 1.81 -17.68 -6.52
N GLY A 134 0.90 -18.66 -6.41
CA GLY A 134 1.27 -20.05 -6.16
C GLY A 134 2.13 -20.64 -7.28
N ALA A 135 1.83 -20.36 -8.55
CA ALA A 135 2.64 -20.82 -9.68
C ALA A 135 4.04 -20.19 -9.70
N LEU A 136 4.15 -18.88 -9.44
CA LEU A 136 5.42 -18.18 -9.32
C LEU A 136 6.25 -18.73 -8.17
N GLN A 137 5.63 -18.96 -7.01
CA GLN A 137 6.30 -19.55 -5.85
C GLN A 137 6.74 -20.99 -6.12
N ASN A 138 5.90 -21.83 -6.73
CA ASN A 138 6.27 -23.21 -7.06
C ASN A 138 7.49 -23.25 -7.99
N LYS A 139 7.56 -22.37 -8.99
CA LYS A 139 8.70 -22.25 -9.90
C LYS A 139 10.00 -21.88 -9.15
N ILE A 140 9.94 -20.97 -8.19
CA ILE A 140 11.11 -20.58 -7.38
C ILE A 140 11.45 -21.70 -6.38
N TYR A 141 10.45 -22.32 -5.76
CA TYR A 141 10.61 -23.44 -4.82
C TYR A 141 11.26 -24.66 -5.46
N GLU A 142 10.91 -24.99 -6.71
CA GLU A 142 11.58 -26.05 -7.48
C GLU A 142 13.09 -25.81 -7.66
N GLN A 143 13.53 -24.54 -7.62
CA GLN A 143 14.94 -24.16 -7.79
C GLN A 143 15.69 -24.00 -6.46
N PHE A 144 15.02 -23.55 -5.40
CA PHE A 144 15.69 -23.11 -4.15
C PHE A 144 15.19 -23.81 -2.87
N ASP A 145 14.18 -24.68 -2.96
CA ASP A 145 13.55 -25.39 -1.82
C ASP A 145 13.17 -24.42 -0.69
N GLN A 146 13.56 -24.68 0.57
CA GLN A 146 13.20 -23.84 1.72
C GLN A 146 14.12 -22.63 1.95
N ASP A 147 15.18 -22.46 1.14
CA ASP A 147 16.15 -21.37 1.32
C ASP A 147 15.67 -20.05 0.69
N ILE A 148 14.37 -19.74 0.81
CA ILE A 148 13.69 -18.58 0.20
C ILE A 148 13.14 -17.65 1.29
N LEU A 149 13.46 -16.37 1.17
CA LEU A 149 12.83 -15.30 1.94
C LEU A 149 12.01 -14.38 1.03
N ASN A 150 10.75 -14.18 1.35
CA ASN A 150 9.88 -13.22 0.68
C ASN A 150 9.79 -11.93 1.49
N ILE A 151 10.13 -10.79 0.89
CA ILE A 151 10.01 -9.47 1.51
C ILE A 151 8.79 -8.79 0.90
N LEU A 152 7.79 -8.52 1.74
CA LEU A 152 6.50 -7.96 1.35
C LEU A 152 6.46 -6.48 1.72
N ASN A 153 6.09 -5.58 0.80
CA ASN A 153 6.01 -4.16 1.11
C ASN A 153 4.81 -3.85 2.03
N GLY A 154 5.11 -3.65 3.32
CA GLY A 154 4.12 -3.32 4.34
C GLY A 154 3.42 -4.51 5.01
N GLN A 155 2.87 -4.24 6.19
CA GLN A 155 2.21 -5.20 7.06
C GLN A 155 0.94 -5.80 6.45
N ALA A 156 0.18 -5.01 5.69
CA ALA A 156 -1.06 -5.45 5.07
C ALA A 156 -0.85 -6.56 4.04
N MET A 157 0.17 -6.42 3.19
CA MET A 157 0.54 -7.46 2.24
C MET A 157 0.98 -8.74 2.98
N TYR A 158 1.75 -8.58 4.06
CA TYR A 158 2.13 -9.71 4.91
C TYR A 158 0.93 -10.44 5.51
N GLU A 159 -0.04 -9.72 6.07
CA GLU A 159 -1.23 -10.33 6.66
C GLU A 159 -2.06 -11.07 5.62
N GLU A 160 -2.20 -10.53 4.41
CA GLU A 160 -2.93 -11.16 3.31
C GLU A 160 -2.28 -12.47 2.87
N PHE A 161 -0.96 -12.45 2.68
CA PHE A 161 -0.20 -13.62 2.28
C PHE A 161 -0.19 -14.68 3.38
N SER A 162 -0.08 -14.25 4.65
CA SER A 162 -0.13 -15.14 5.81
C SER A 162 -1.49 -15.83 5.95
N LYS A 163 -2.57 -15.04 5.88
CA LYS A 163 -3.95 -15.50 5.98
C LYS A 163 -4.29 -16.56 4.94
N HIS A 164 -3.79 -16.38 3.72
CA HIS A 164 -4.03 -17.30 2.62
C HIS A 164 -2.94 -18.35 2.42
N GLN A 165 -1.95 -18.41 3.33
CA GLN A 165 -0.82 -19.34 3.26
C GLN A 165 -0.13 -19.32 1.88
N LEU A 166 -0.07 -18.14 1.26
CA LEU A 166 0.43 -18.00 -0.13
C LEU A 166 1.92 -18.30 -0.27
N MET A 167 2.64 -18.34 0.84
CA MET A 167 4.08 -18.60 0.91
C MET A 167 4.41 -20.02 1.35
N GLU A 168 3.39 -20.84 1.65
CA GLU A 168 3.48 -22.24 2.09
C GLU A 168 4.67 -22.54 3.04
N LYS A 169 5.81 -22.97 2.48
CA LYS A 169 7.01 -23.43 3.19
C LYS A 169 8.16 -22.42 3.23
N SER A 170 8.04 -21.30 2.54
CA SER A 170 9.07 -20.25 2.47
C SER A 170 8.89 -19.24 3.59
N ASP A 171 9.99 -18.64 4.05
CA ASP A 171 9.91 -17.53 5.00
C ASP A 171 9.39 -16.27 4.31
N TYR A 172 8.69 -15.43 5.06
CA TYR A 172 8.23 -14.13 4.57
C TYR A 172 8.16 -13.10 5.68
N VAL A 173 8.49 -11.85 5.36
CA VAL A 173 8.59 -10.73 6.31
C VAL A 173 7.99 -9.46 5.73
N PRO A 174 7.36 -8.60 6.55
CA PRO A 174 6.92 -7.28 6.12
C PRO A 174 8.09 -6.27 6.17
N PHE A 175 8.25 -5.49 5.12
CA PHE A 175 9.10 -4.31 5.11
C PHE A 175 8.28 -3.07 5.49
N ASN A 176 8.38 -2.66 6.75
CA ASN A 176 7.54 -1.62 7.36
C ASN A 176 8.27 -0.28 7.55
N GLU A 177 8.99 0.18 6.52
CA GLU A 177 9.65 1.50 6.53
C GLU A 177 8.99 2.45 5.53
N ALA A 178 9.05 3.75 5.81
CA ALA A 178 8.54 4.83 4.98
C ALA A 178 9.67 5.69 4.44
N MET A 179 10.45 5.16 3.49
CA MET A 179 11.67 5.81 2.99
C MET A 179 11.44 7.14 2.26
N CYS A 180 10.22 7.41 1.82
CA CYS A 180 9.85 8.72 1.26
C CYS A 180 9.69 9.83 2.32
N SER A 181 9.71 9.49 3.60
CA SER A 181 9.50 10.42 4.71
C SER A 181 10.77 10.54 5.54
N ASN A 182 11.16 11.76 5.91
CA ASN A 182 12.32 12.08 6.76
C ASN A 182 13.68 11.64 6.18
N ASP A 183 14.76 12.18 6.72
CA ASP A 183 16.11 11.90 6.26
C ASP A 183 16.57 10.47 6.61
N THR A 184 17.61 10.03 5.90
CA THR A 184 18.25 8.72 6.10
C THR A 184 19.78 8.83 6.03
N CYS A 185 20.48 7.73 6.30
CA CYS A 185 21.94 7.69 6.33
C CYS A 185 22.51 6.56 5.47
N VAL A 186 23.83 6.56 5.28
CA VAL A 186 24.49 5.63 4.35
C VAL A 186 24.30 4.18 4.78
N SER A 187 24.50 3.86 6.05
CA SER A 187 24.48 2.47 6.56
C SER A 187 23.07 2.07 7.00
N ILE A 188 22.37 1.34 6.14
CA ILE A 188 20.96 0.96 6.34
C ILE A 188 20.83 0.00 7.52
N PHE A 189 19.82 0.20 8.36
CA PHE A 189 19.58 -0.54 9.62
C PHE A 189 20.68 -0.47 10.70
N SER A 190 21.73 0.34 10.50
CA SER A 190 22.71 0.64 11.55
C SER A 190 22.09 1.35 12.77
N ASP A 191 22.81 1.42 13.89
CA ASP A 191 22.35 2.18 15.07
C ASP A 191 22.12 3.67 14.76
N GLU A 192 22.91 4.24 13.83
CA GLU A 192 22.70 5.61 13.34
C GLU A 192 21.40 5.71 12.55
N PHE A 193 21.16 4.78 11.63
CA PHE A 193 19.92 4.71 10.85
C PHE A 193 18.71 4.64 11.77
N LYS A 194 18.69 3.67 12.70
CA LYS A 194 17.56 3.48 13.63
C LYS A 194 17.28 4.73 14.47
N LYS A 195 18.32 5.41 14.96
CA LYS A 195 18.18 6.67 15.72
C LYS A 195 17.60 7.79 14.85
N MET A 196 18.15 7.98 13.65
CA MET A 196 17.71 9.01 12.71
C MET A 196 16.25 8.81 12.31
N ARG A 197 15.88 7.58 11.93
CA ARG A 197 14.51 7.23 11.53
C ARG A 197 13.52 7.37 12.68
N ALA A 198 13.84 6.84 13.87
CA ALA A 198 12.98 6.99 15.05
C ALA A 198 12.74 8.46 15.40
N SER A 199 13.80 9.29 15.37
CA SER A 199 13.69 10.73 15.61
C SER A 199 12.83 11.44 14.56
N GLY A 200 13.03 11.13 13.27
CA GLY A 200 12.24 11.72 12.19
C GLY A 200 10.74 11.38 12.29
N HIS A 201 10.44 10.14 12.71
CA HIS A 201 9.06 9.68 12.94
C HIS A 201 8.49 10.12 14.30
N GLN A 202 9.28 10.78 15.15
CA GLN A 202 8.88 11.25 16.49
C GLN A 202 8.43 10.11 17.42
N VAL A 203 9.10 8.96 17.33
CA VAL A 203 8.85 7.78 18.16
C VAL A 203 10.10 7.37 18.93
N SER A 204 9.94 6.54 19.97
CA SER A 204 11.09 5.96 20.65
C SER A 204 11.82 4.97 19.73
N ILE A 205 13.13 4.79 19.93
CA ILE A 205 13.92 3.79 19.18
C ILE A 205 13.32 2.38 19.35
N ARG A 206 12.82 2.06 20.56
CA ARG A 206 12.20 0.77 20.85
C ARG A 206 10.92 0.54 20.04
N ASP A 207 10.07 1.55 19.93
CA ASP A 207 8.83 1.44 19.16
C ASP A 207 9.13 1.32 17.67
N TYR A 208 10.11 2.08 17.18
CA TYR A 208 10.60 1.98 15.81
C TYR A 208 11.15 0.57 15.50
N GLU A 209 12.02 0.03 16.37
CA GLU A 209 12.58 -1.31 16.22
C GLU A 209 11.50 -2.39 16.27
N THR A 210 10.46 -2.22 17.10
CA THR A 210 9.35 -3.18 17.20
C THR A 210 8.58 -3.31 15.88
N VAL A 211 8.36 -2.18 15.20
CA VAL A 211 7.55 -2.13 13.96
C VAL A 211 8.39 -2.45 12.72
N THR A 212 9.62 -1.96 12.67
CA THR A 212 10.41 -1.92 11.43
C THR A 212 11.51 -2.98 11.40
N VAL A 213 12.22 -3.18 12.52
CA VAL A 213 13.44 -3.99 12.56
C VAL A 213 13.15 -5.42 13.01
N THR A 214 12.31 -5.58 14.03
CA THR A 214 11.97 -6.88 14.63
C THR A 214 11.35 -7.85 13.62
N PRO A 215 10.41 -7.44 12.74
CA PRO A 215 9.87 -8.34 11.72
C PRO A 215 10.91 -8.79 10.68
N LEU A 216 11.96 -7.99 10.45
CA LEU A 216 13.05 -8.28 9.51
C LEU A 216 14.14 -9.18 10.11
N LYS A 217 14.00 -9.64 11.35
CA LYS A 217 14.97 -10.54 12.00
C LYS A 217 15.40 -11.73 11.13
N PRO A 218 14.50 -12.44 10.41
CA PRO A 218 14.91 -13.50 9.49
C PRO A 218 15.90 -13.03 8.42
N LEU A 219 15.72 -11.83 7.85
CA LEU A 219 16.62 -11.24 6.86
C LEU A 219 18.05 -11.05 7.40
N PHE A 220 18.19 -10.73 8.68
CA PHE A 220 19.48 -10.45 9.31
C PHE A 220 20.19 -11.71 9.81
N GLU A 221 19.44 -12.72 10.25
CA GLU A 221 20.00 -13.87 10.97
C GLU A 221 20.14 -15.13 10.11
N ASN A 222 19.29 -15.30 9.10
CA ASN A 222 19.25 -16.50 8.29
C ASN A 222 20.02 -16.33 6.97
N LYS A 223 20.48 -17.45 6.41
CA LYS A 223 21.21 -17.47 5.13
C LYS A 223 20.33 -18.03 4.02
N TYR A 224 19.60 -17.15 3.34
CA TYR A 224 18.76 -17.52 2.21
C TYR A 224 19.55 -17.57 0.90
N LYS A 225 19.31 -18.59 0.06
CA LYS A 225 19.85 -18.66 -1.30
C LYS A 225 19.09 -17.77 -2.28
N CYS A 226 17.83 -17.47 -1.95
CA CYS A 226 16.93 -16.67 -2.76
C CYS A 226 16.16 -15.67 -1.90
N ILE A 227 16.06 -14.43 -2.37
CA ILE A 227 15.18 -13.40 -1.83
C ILE A 227 14.19 -13.00 -2.93
N VAL A 228 12.90 -12.98 -2.60
CA VAL A 228 11.82 -12.56 -3.49
C VAL A 228 11.20 -11.28 -2.96
N LEU A 229 11.25 -10.21 -3.75
CA LEU A 229 10.78 -8.88 -3.38
C LEU A 229 9.38 -8.65 -3.97
N TRP A 230 8.40 -8.35 -3.13
CA TRP A 230 7.03 -8.07 -3.53
C TRP A 230 6.69 -6.61 -3.25
N PHE A 231 6.74 -5.77 -4.28
CA PHE A 231 6.58 -4.32 -4.17
C PHE A 231 5.65 -3.78 -5.26
N GLY A 232 4.94 -2.69 -4.95
CA GLY A 232 4.06 -1.99 -5.88
C GLY A 232 4.79 -1.16 -6.93
N ASP A 233 4.05 -0.64 -7.90
CA ASP A 233 4.57 0.21 -8.99
C ASP A 233 4.59 1.72 -8.66
N ASP A 234 4.04 2.11 -7.51
CA ASP A 234 4.04 3.50 -7.04
C ASP A 234 5.40 3.98 -6.49
N MET A 235 5.56 5.30 -6.38
CA MET A 235 6.77 5.95 -5.86
C MET A 235 7.24 5.38 -4.52
N PHE A 236 6.33 5.18 -3.57
CA PHE A 236 6.65 4.76 -2.21
C PHE A 236 7.20 3.33 -2.19
N CYS A 237 6.54 2.42 -2.89
CA CYS A 237 7.03 1.06 -3.09
C CYS A 237 8.42 1.04 -3.73
N GLN A 238 8.66 1.88 -4.73
CA GLN A 238 9.96 1.93 -5.42
C GLN A 238 11.10 2.47 -4.53
N MET A 239 10.84 3.40 -3.60
CA MET A 239 11.87 3.88 -2.66
C MET A 239 12.23 2.84 -1.62
N ASN A 240 11.23 2.08 -1.16
CA ASN A 240 11.46 0.95 -0.27
C ASN A 240 12.21 -0.19 -0.97
N LEU A 241 11.84 -0.50 -2.23
CA LEU A 241 12.56 -1.48 -3.05
C LEU A 241 14.04 -1.11 -3.22
N LEU A 242 14.33 0.15 -3.57
CA LEU A 242 15.71 0.65 -3.67
C LEU A 242 16.47 0.48 -2.36
N THR A 243 15.82 0.73 -1.22
CA THR A 243 16.43 0.59 0.11
C THR A 243 16.76 -0.86 0.43
N VAL A 244 15.88 -1.81 0.13
CA VAL A 244 16.15 -3.24 0.31
C VAL A 244 17.31 -3.68 -0.57
N LEU A 245 17.32 -3.31 -1.85
CA LEU A 245 18.41 -3.69 -2.77
C LEU A 245 19.77 -3.12 -2.33
N ALA A 246 19.80 -1.86 -1.91
CA ALA A 246 21.00 -1.24 -1.36
C ALA A 246 21.47 -1.91 -0.08
N PHE A 247 20.54 -2.30 0.80
CA PHE A 247 20.86 -3.03 2.02
C PHE A 247 21.47 -4.41 1.72
N LEU A 248 20.88 -5.18 0.79
CA LEU A 248 21.43 -6.48 0.37
C LEU A 248 22.87 -6.34 -0.15
N GLU A 249 23.18 -5.27 -0.88
CA GLU A 249 24.54 -4.97 -1.32
C GLU A 249 25.50 -4.52 -0.20
N GLN A 250 24.99 -3.90 0.87
CA GLN A 250 25.79 -3.52 2.05
C GLN A 250 26.19 -4.77 2.83
N GLU A 251 25.27 -5.71 2.98
CA GLU A 251 25.50 -7.00 3.64
C GLU A 251 26.24 -8.02 2.75
N GLY A 252 26.53 -7.66 1.49
CA GLY A 252 27.26 -8.51 0.56
C GLY A 252 26.49 -9.77 0.16
N TYR A 253 25.16 -9.71 0.11
CA TYR A 253 24.30 -10.83 -0.29
C TYR A 253 24.71 -11.36 -1.68
N GLN A 254 24.95 -12.67 -1.77
CA GLN A 254 25.40 -13.35 -3.00
C GLN A 254 24.32 -14.27 -3.61
N GLY A 255 23.14 -14.34 -2.99
CA GLY A 255 22.05 -15.16 -3.48
C GLY A 255 21.28 -14.51 -4.63
N LYS A 256 20.24 -15.20 -5.10
CA LYS A 256 19.38 -14.71 -6.18
C LYS A 256 18.33 -13.75 -5.64
N VAL A 257 18.04 -12.69 -6.39
CA VAL A 257 17.00 -11.72 -6.04
C VAL A 257 15.95 -11.69 -7.15
N PHE A 258 14.71 -12.03 -6.82
CA PHE A 258 13.56 -11.91 -7.73
C PHE A 258 12.72 -10.70 -7.35
N PHE A 259 12.10 -10.05 -8.33
CA PHE A 259 11.17 -8.96 -8.10
C PHE A 259 9.82 -9.26 -8.74
N HIS A 260 8.81 -9.35 -7.90
CA HIS A 260 7.41 -9.46 -8.30
C HIS A 260 6.75 -8.11 -8.07
N MET A 261 6.51 -7.40 -9.16
CA MET A 261 5.81 -6.13 -9.12
C MET A 261 4.31 -6.38 -9.03
N ILE A 262 3.66 -5.84 -8.01
CA ILE A 262 2.20 -5.90 -7.87
C ILE A 262 1.65 -4.56 -8.33
N LYS A 263 0.90 -4.52 -9.44
CA LYS A 263 0.28 -3.26 -9.86
C LYS A 263 -0.83 -2.86 -8.90
N ASP A 264 -0.74 -1.68 -8.29
CA ASP A 264 -1.66 -1.25 -7.23
C ASP A 264 -3.14 -1.17 -7.68
N MET A 265 -3.36 -0.93 -8.98
CA MET A 265 -4.70 -0.74 -9.53
C MET A 265 -5.33 -2.00 -10.13
N SER A 266 -4.52 -2.94 -10.61
CA SER A 266 -4.99 -4.18 -11.26
C SER A 266 -4.66 -5.44 -10.48
N TYR A 267 -3.79 -5.35 -9.47
CA TYR A 267 -3.19 -6.48 -8.74
C TYR A 267 -2.56 -7.52 -9.66
N GLU A 268 -2.24 -7.14 -10.90
CA GLU A 268 -1.44 -7.95 -11.82
C GLU A 268 -0.03 -8.08 -11.26
N VAL A 269 0.49 -9.30 -11.27
CA VAL A 269 1.86 -9.57 -10.88
C VAL A 269 2.71 -9.63 -12.16
N GLU A 270 3.64 -8.69 -12.29
CA GLU A 270 4.68 -8.73 -13.31
C GLU A 270 5.97 -9.24 -12.68
N GLU A 271 6.45 -10.39 -13.18
CA GLU A 271 7.72 -10.98 -12.74
C GLU A 271 8.88 -10.31 -13.49
N THR A 272 9.85 -9.81 -12.74
CA THR A 272 11.19 -9.51 -13.23
C THR A 272 12.15 -10.52 -12.62
N GLU A 273 12.67 -11.39 -13.47
CA GLU A 273 13.62 -12.43 -13.05
C GLU A 273 15.01 -11.83 -12.77
N ASP A 274 15.65 -12.32 -11.70
CA ASP A 274 17.09 -12.20 -11.44
C ASP A 274 17.63 -10.75 -11.47
N ILE A 275 17.20 -9.92 -10.52
CA ILE A 275 17.83 -8.61 -10.29
C ILE A 275 19.30 -8.83 -9.95
N LEU A 276 20.17 -8.35 -10.83
CA LEU A 276 21.61 -8.31 -10.58
C LEU A 276 21.91 -7.18 -9.61
N LEU A 277 22.34 -7.55 -8.40
CA LEU A 277 22.90 -6.60 -7.45
C LEU A 277 24.22 -6.03 -8.03
N GLY A 278 24.33 -4.71 -8.00
CA GLY A 278 25.44 -3.94 -8.55
C GLY A 278 25.07 -2.47 -8.73
N GLY A 279 25.50 -1.63 -7.79
CA GLY A 279 25.38 -0.17 -7.87
C GLY A 279 24.20 0.42 -7.08
N TYR A 280 23.36 -0.41 -6.45
CA TYR A 280 22.22 0.06 -5.66
C TYR A 280 22.65 0.83 -4.40
N LYS A 281 23.83 0.55 -3.83
CA LYS A 281 24.42 1.39 -2.75
C LYS A 281 24.65 2.82 -3.19
N GLU A 282 25.27 3.01 -4.35
CA GLU A 282 25.55 4.32 -4.90
C GLU A 282 24.25 5.01 -5.33
N ILE A 283 23.34 4.28 -5.98
CA ILE A 283 22.01 4.79 -6.36
C ILE A 283 21.23 5.26 -5.12
N TYR A 284 21.22 4.46 -4.05
CA TYR A 284 20.57 4.80 -2.79
C TYR A 284 21.09 6.12 -2.22
N GLN A 285 22.42 6.29 -2.15
CA GLN A 285 23.01 7.53 -1.66
C GLN A 285 22.67 8.72 -2.58
N GLN A 286 22.71 8.51 -3.90
CA GLN A 286 22.36 9.56 -4.87
C GLN A 286 20.89 9.99 -4.71
N VAL A 287 19.97 9.04 -4.53
CA VAL A 287 18.53 9.32 -4.49
C VAL A 287 18.06 9.75 -3.10
N LEU A 288 18.28 8.95 -2.07
CA LEU A 288 17.65 9.12 -0.75
C LEU A 288 18.47 10.00 0.21
N ILE A 289 19.74 10.29 -0.10
CA ILE A 289 20.58 11.19 0.71
C ILE A 289 20.88 12.48 -0.04
N HIS A 290 21.27 12.38 -1.31
CA HIS A 290 21.67 13.54 -2.11
C HIS A 290 20.54 14.09 -2.99
N HIS A 291 19.36 13.47 -2.99
CA HIS A 291 18.17 13.91 -3.72
C HIS A 291 18.45 14.25 -5.19
N ARG A 292 19.22 13.39 -5.88
CA ARG A 292 19.54 13.54 -7.30
C ARG A 292 19.21 12.29 -8.09
N LEU A 293 18.91 12.49 -9.37
CA LEU A 293 18.67 11.40 -10.30
C LEU A 293 19.98 10.63 -10.53
N PRO A 294 19.98 9.30 -10.48
CA PRO A 294 21.18 8.52 -10.69
C PRO A 294 21.57 8.46 -12.17
N GLU A 295 22.87 8.34 -12.43
CA GLU A 295 23.42 8.17 -13.79
C GLU A 295 23.33 6.71 -14.27
N ALA A 296 23.17 5.77 -13.34
CA ALA A 296 23.06 4.35 -13.63
C ALA A 296 21.78 3.99 -14.38
N LYS A 297 21.84 2.93 -15.18
CA LYS A 297 20.66 2.36 -15.85
C LYS A 297 19.78 1.66 -14.81
N LEU A 298 18.52 2.06 -14.75
CA LEU A 298 17.53 1.54 -13.81
C LEU A 298 16.43 0.74 -14.52
N MET A 299 15.72 -0.09 -13.76
CA MET A 299 14.42 -0.61 -14.18
C MET A 299 13.48 0.58 -14.47
N PRO A 300 12.66 0.54 -15.55
CA PRO A 300 11.79 1.64 -15.91
C PRO A 300 10.86 2.11 -14.78
N VAL A 301 10.29 1.16 -14.02
CA VAL A 301 9.43 1.46 -12.87
C VAL A 301 10.18 2.20 -11.75
N MET A 302 11.39 1.75 -11.42
CA MET A 302 12.22 2.39 -10.40
C MET A 302 12.66 3.79 -10.83
N TYR A 303 13.04 3.96 -12.09
CA TYR A 303 13.36 5.28 -12.64
C TYR A 303 12.17 6.25 -12.52
N GLN A 304 10.96 5.78 -12.84
CA GLN A 304 9.74 6.57 -12.70
C GLN A 304 9.45 6.89 -11.23
N GLY A 305 9.57 5.92 -10.33
CA GLY A 305 9.43 6.13 -8.88
C GLY A 305 10.42 7.17 -8.34
N ILE A 306 11.69 7.10 -8.74
CA ILE A 306 12.71 8.10 -8.36
C ILE A 306 12.34 9.48 -8.87
N LYS A 307 11.89 9.61 -10.11
CA LYS A 307 11.44 10.90 -10.65
C LYS A 307 10.30 11.49 -9.85
N LEU A 308 9.29 10.69 -9.52
CA LEU A 308 8.17 11.11 -8.69
C LEU A 308 8.64 11.52 -7.29
N TYR A 309 9.59 10.79 -6.71
CA TYR A 309 10.16 11.11 -5.41
C TYR A 309 10.91 12.46 -5.40
N LEU A 310 11.77 12.69 -6.38
CA LEU A 310 12.48 13.96 -6.50
C LEU A 310 11.54 15.14 -6.80
N GLU A 311 10.45 14.90 -7.54
CA GLU A 311 9.38 15.89 -7.73
C GLU A 311 8.63 16.16 -6.42
N TYR A 312 8.29 15.11 -5.68
CA TYR A 312 7.60 15.18 -4.39
C TYR A 312 8.38 15.99 -3.34
N LEU A 313 9.71 15.94 -3.36
CA LEU A 313 10.57 16.70 -2.43
C LEU A 313 10.57 18.21 -2.67
N LYS A 314 10.13 18.69 -3.85
CA LYS A 314 10.08 20.13 -4.14
C LYS A 314 8.95 20.79 -3.36
N GLU A 315 9.19 22.00 -2.86
CA GLU A 315 8.14 22.81 -2.20
C GLU A 315 6.96 23.10 -3.14
N ASP A 316 7.26 23.39 -4.41
CA ASP A 316 6.28 23.56 -5.48
C ASP A 316 6.32 22.37 -6.43
N ASN A 317 5.29 21.54 -6.38
CA ASN A 317 5.12 20.33 -7.17
C ASN A 317 3.65 20.18 -7.58
N GLU A 318 3.31 19.18 -8.39
CA GLU A 318 1.95 19.02 -8.91
C GLU A 318 0.88 18.84 -7.81
N ILE A 319 1.23 18.19 -6.69
CA ILE A 319 0.35 18.00 -5.55
C ILE A 319 0.15 19.33 -4.82
N THR A 320 1.23 20.04 -4.48
CA THR A 320 1.14 21.32 -3.75
C THR A 320 0.48 22.40 -4.61
N ALA A 321 0.72 22.43 -5.92
CA ALA A 321 0.03 23.29 -6.88
C ALA A 321 -1.47 22.98 -6.96
N TYR A 322 -1.86 21.69 -6.94
CA TYR A 322 -3.27 21.30 -6.91
C TYR A 322 -3.94 21.74 -5.61
N ILE A 323 -3.29 21.52 -4.46
CA ILE A 323 -3.79 21.93 -3.15
C ILE A 323 -3.98 23.45 -3.11
N LYS A 324 -2.98 24.24 -3.55
CA LYS A 324 -3.05 25.72 -3.59
C LYS A 324 -4.26 26.23 -4.39
N LYS A 325 -4.59 25.58 -5.51
CA LYS A 325 -5.77 25.93 -6.33
C LYS A 325 -7.11 25.58 -5.67
N HIS A 326 -7.12 24.71 -4.68
CA HIS A 326 -8.32 24.14 -4.07
C HIS A 326 -8.38 24.30 -2.55
N VAL A 327 -7.63 25.25 -1.97
CA VAL A 327 -7.53 25.49 -0.51
C VAL A 327 -8.89 25.69 0.17
N GLY A 328 -9.85 26.28 -0.55
CA GLY A 328 -11.21 26.53 -0.06
C GLY A 328 -12.14 25.31 -0.02
N LYS A 329 -11.72 24.15 -0.54
CA LYS A 329 -12.53 22.92 -0.47
C LYS A 329 -12.51 22.31 0.93
N PRO A 330 -13.60 21.62 1.34
CA PRO A 330 -13.59 20.75 2.51
C PRO A 330 -12.42 19.75 2.44
N LEU A 331 -11.78 19.50 3.59
CA LEU A 331 -10.60 18.63 3.69
C LEU A 331 -10.88 17.24 3.12
N ASP A 332 -12.05 16.71 3.40
CA ASP A 332 -12.45 15.37 2.99
C ASP A 332 -12.65 15.28 1.45
N GLU A 333 -13.21 16.31 0.82
CA GLU A 333 -13.37 16.39 -0.63
C GLU A 333 -12.01 16.52 -1.32
N LEU A 334 -11.14 17.39 -0.79
CA LEU A 334 -9.80 17.59 -1.31
C LEU A 334 -8.97 16.30 -1.24
N LEU A 335 -9.02 15.59 -0.11
CA LEU A 335 -8.34 14.29 0.04
C LEU A 335 -8.85 13.25 -0.97
N LYS A 336 -10.16 13.13 -1.20
CA LYS A 336 -10.71 12.22 -2.23
C LYS A 336 -10.12 12.51 -3.60
N GLN A 337 -10.00 13.79 -3.96
CA GLN A 337 -9.45 14.20 -5.24
C GLN A 337 -7.96 13.90 -5.34
N LEU A 338 -7.19 14.16 -4.28
CA LEU A 338 -5.75 13.89 -4.26
C LEU A 338 -5.45 12.40 -4.46
N PHE A 339 -6.15 11.50 -3.75
CA PHE A 339 -6.01 10.06 -3.95
C PHE A 339 -6.37 9.59 -5.36
N HIS A 340 -7.34 10.26 -6.00
CA HIS A 340 -7.77 9.90 -7.34
C HIS A 340 -6.81 10.42 -8.42
N LEU A 341 -6.27 11.62 -8.24
CA LEU A 341 -5.45 12.32 -9.22
C LEU A 341 -3.98 11.94 -9.13
N PHE A 342 -3.51 11.58 -7.93
CA PHE A 342 -2.10 11.31 -7.65
C PHE A 342 -1.86 9.90 -7.05
N PRO A 343 -2.48 8.83 -7.57
CA PRO A 343 -2.28 7.47 -7.04
C PRO A 343 -0.83 6.99 -7.22
N GLN A 344 -0.12 7.48 -8.23
CA GLN A 344 1.26 7.11 -8.55
C GLN A 344 2.28 7.43 -7.45
N TYR A 345 1.92 8.28 -6.48
CA TYR A 345 2.80 8.62 -5.37
C TYR A 345 2.70 7.64 -4.19
N GLY A 346 1.64 6.82 -4.11
CA GLY A 346 1.46 5.89 -2.99
C GLY A 346 1.32 6.58 -1.62
N LEU A 347 0.92 7.85 -1.59
CA LEU A 347 0.80 8.62 -0.34
C LEU A 347 -0.46 8.22 0.43
N GLY A 348 -0.32 8.13 1.75
CA GLY A 348 -1.41 8.07 2.70
C GLY A 348 -2.05 9.44 2.96
N ASP A 349 -3.15 9.42 3.70
CA ASP A 349 -3.93 10.61 4.04
C ASP A 349 -3.15 11.59 4.92
N LEU A 350 -2.34 11.10 5.85
CA LEU A 350 -1.53 11.93 6.74
C LEU A 350 -0.52 12.81 5.99
N GLN A 351 0.12 12.26 4.95
CA GLN A 351 1.04 13.04 4.12
C GLN A 351 0.27 14.17 3.42
N TYR A 352 -0.88 13.86 2.82
CA TYR A 352 -1.72 14.88 2.20
C TYR A 352 -2.25 15.92 3.19
N ILE A 353 -2.72 15.51 4.37
CA ILE A 353 -3.21 16.42 5.42
C ILE A 353 -2.09 17.37 5.83
N LYS A 354 -0.88 16.86 6.11
CA LYS A 354 0.28 17.68 6.46
C LYS A 354 0.61 18.70 5.37
N MET A 355 0.57 18.31 4.10
CA MET A 355 0.78 19.23 2.96
C MET A 355 -0.32 20.30 2.91
N ILE A 356 -1.59 19.93 3.08
CA ILE A 356 -2.73 20.85 3.07
C ILE A 356 -2.62 21.86 4.22
N GLU A 357 -2.31 21.41 5.44
CA GLU A 357 -2.15 22.28 6.60
C GLU A 357 -0.98 23.25 6.44
N THR A 358 0.14 22.76 5.89
CA THR A 358 1.32 23.60 5.62
C THR A 358 0.97 24.70 4.62
N ILE A 359 0.28 24.36 3.53
CA ILE A 359 -0.15 25.33 2.51
C ILE A 359 -1.22 26.30 3.03
N LYS A 360 -2.10 25.87 3.95
CA LYS A 360 -3.09 26.76 4.58
C LYS A 360 -2.48 27.77 5.55
N LYS A 361 -1.29 27.48 6.08
CA LYS A 361 -0.57 28.33 7.04
C LYS A 361 0.43 29.28 6.36
N ALA A 362 0.86 28.96 5.15
CA ALA A 362 1.71 29.79 4.29
C ALA A 362 0.88 30.83 3.54
#